data_AF-A0A2E5FJF0-F1
#
_entry.id   AF-A0A2E5FJF0-F1
#
_cell.length_a   1.000
_cell.length_b   1.000
_cell.length_c   1.000
_cell.angle_alpha   90.00
_cell.angle_beta   90.00
_cell.angle_gamma   90.00
#
_symmetry.space_group_name_H-M   'P 1'
#
loop_
_entity.id
_entity.type
_entity.pdbx_description
1 polymer ?
#
loop_
_entity_poly.entity_id
_entity_poly.type
_entity_poly.pdbx_seq_one_letter_code
_entity_poly.pdbx_strand_id
1 'polypeptide(L)'
;MNNSGSILVKAILVLAIAAILFALTNSWLLFGVTAWSLMMLGLAVGFGAQLSQKPIPILIVGLLVVYIVLLTAIALLDNPRQPLTLILGFPAATAVLVYGIWPVATVIGLVYALTFDRTVLPPDRLDEFIRRFGRKDPQA
;
A
#
# COMPACT_ATOMS: atom_id res chain seq x y z
N MET A 1 -24.37 -13.98 -5.21
CA MET A 1 -23.50 -12.88 -4.74
C MET A 1 -22.43 -13.46 -3.84
N ASN A 2 -21.16 -13.26 -4.18
CA ASN A 2 -20.03 -14.00 -3.61
C ASN A 2 -19.65 -13.46 -2.22
N ASN A 3 -19.77 -14.27 -1.15
CA ASN A 3 -19.57 -13.84 0.24
C ASN A 3 -18.19 -13.18 0.50
N SER A 4 -17.18 -13.58 -0.27
CA SER A 4 -15.80 -13.09 -0.17
C SER A 4 -15.67 -11.59 -0.44
N GLY A 5 -16.45 -11.03 -1.38
CA GLY A 5 -16.43 -9.59 -1.67
C GLY A 5 -16.97 -8.75 -0.51
N SER A 6 -17.99 -9.27 0.19
CA SER A 6 -18.57 -8.56 1.34
C SER A 6 -17.64 -8.53 2.56
N ILE A 7 -16.85 -9.60 2.76
CA ILE A 7 -15.88 -9.70 3.86
C ILE A 7 -14.73 -8.72 3.65
N LEU A 8 -14.25 -8.61 2.41
CA LEU A 8 -13.13 -7.76 2.05
C LEU A 8 -13.48 -6.26 2.21
N VAL A 9 -14.67 -5.85 1.75
CA VAL A 9 -15.17 -4.49 1.96
C VAL A 9 -15.34 -4.16 3.44
N LYS A 10 -15.86 -5.11 4.24
CA LYS A 10 -15.94 -4.96 5.70
C LYS A 10 -14.57 -4.83 6.35
N ALA A 11 -13.58 -5.60 5.91
CA ALA A 11 -12.21 -5.52 6.43
C ALA A 11 -11.57 -4.15 6.13
N ILE A 12 -11.77 -3.60 4.92
CA ILE A 12 -11.29 -2.25 4.57
C ILE A 12 -11.97 -1.19 5.43
N LEU A 13 -13.30 -1.26 5.59
CA LEU A 13 -14.05 -0.33 6.43
C LEU A 13 -13.60 -0.39 7.89
N VAL A 14 -13.40 -1.59 8.44
CA VAL A 14 -12.92 -1.78 9.82
C VAL A 14 -11.51 -1.20 9.99
N LEU A 15 -10.60 -1.44 9.04
CA LEU A 15 -9.25 -0.86 9.09
C LEU A 15 -9.28 0.67 8.91
N ALA A 16 -10.19 1.21 8.09
CA ALA A 16 -10.34 2.65 7.92
C ALA A 16 -10.77 3.31 9.23
N ILE A 17 -11.79 2.73 9.88
CA ILE A 17 -12.28 3.19 11.17
C ILE A 17 -11.19 3.05 12.24
N ALA A 18 -10.48 1.92 12.28
CA ALA A 18 -9.38 1.71 13.21
C ALA A 18 -8.24 2.71 13.00
N ALA A 19 -7.87 3.02 11.75
CA ALA A 19 -6.86 4.04 11.44
C ALA A 19 -7.29 5.42 11.94
N ILE A 20 -8.56 5.82 11.73
CA ILE A 20 -9.10 7.08 12.24
C ILE A 20 -9.04 7.11 13.78
N LEU A 21 -9.44 6.01 14.44
CA LEU A 21 -9.40 5.92 15.89
C LEU A 21 -7.96 5.98 16.43
N PHE A 22 -7.00 5.33 15.79
CA PHE A 22 -5.59 5.36 16.22
C PHE A 22 -4.90 6.71 15.96
N ALA A 23 -5.33 7.44 14.92
CA ALA A 23 -4.92 8.82 14.72
C ALA A 23 -5.41 9.72 15.86
N LEU A 24 -6.67 9.54 16.30
CA LEU A 24 -7.27 10.30 17.39
C LEU A 24 -6.65 9.97 18.76
N THR A 25 -6.22 8.74 18.99
CA THR A 25 -5.58 8.31 20.25
C THR A 25 -4.07 8.56 20.29
N ASN A 26 -3.52 9.34 19.34
CA ASN A 26 -2.09 9.67 19.23
C ASN A 26 -1.16 8.44 19.20
N SER A 27 -1.69 7.29 18.79
CA SER A 27 -0.97 6.03 18.77
C SER A 27 -0.34 5.84 17.39
N TRP A 28 0.73 6.59 17.12
CA TRP A 28 1.39 6.67 15.81
C TRP A 28 1.81 5.32 15.21
N LEU A 29 2.24 4.38 16.05
CA LEU A 29 2.57 3.02 15.59
C LEU A 29 1.34 2.27 15.09
N LEU A 30 0.25 2.27 15.87
CA LEU A 30 -0.99 1.61 15.48
C LEU A 30 -1.58 2.28 14.24
N PHE A 31 -1.54 3.61 14.17
CA PHE A 31 -1.94 4.35 12.96
C PHE A 31 -1.11 3.92 11.75
N GLY A 32 0.21 3.90 11.85
CA GLY A 32 1.12 3.53 10.76
C GLY A 32 0.91 2.10 10.25
N VAL A 33 0.73 1.14 11.16
CA VAL A 33 0.44 -0.26 10.79
C VAL A 33 -0.92 -0.36 10.10
N THR A 34 -1.93 0.33 10.61
CA THR A 34 -3.31 0.23 10.12
C THR A 34 -3.48 0.92 8.77
N ALA A 35 -2.93 2.13 8.60
CA ALA A 35 -2.96 2.88 7.34
C ALA A 35 -2.24 2.11 6.22
N TRP A 36 -1.11 1.48 6.52
CA TRP A 36 -0.38 0.68 5.54
C TRP A 36 -1.09 -0.62 5.19
N SER A 37 -1.68 -1.30 6.18
CA SER A 37 -2.50 -2.49 5.96
C SER A 37 -3.69 -2.17 5.03
N LEU A 38 -4.26 -0.98 5.18
CA LEU A 38 -5.33 -0.47 4.32
C LEU A 38 -4.85 -0.21 2.90
N MET A 39 -3.66 0.38 2.73
CA MET A 39 -3.04 0.56 1.41
C MET A 39 -2.74 -0.79 0.74
N MET A 40 -2.19 -1.77 1.48
CA MET A 40 -1.91 -3.12 0.96
C MET A 40 -3.19 -3.88 0.62
N LEU A 41 -4.25 -3.75 1.41
CA LEU A 41 -5.56 -4.32 1.08
C LEU A 41 -6.18 -3.62 -0.12
N GLY A 42 -6.05 -2.30 -0.24
CA GLY A 42 -6.47 -1.56 -1.43
C GLY A 42 -5.74 -2.02 -2.69
N LEU A 43 -4.43 -2.22 -2.60
CA LEU A 43 -3.62 -2.82 -3.66
C LEU A 43 -4.05 -4.26 -3.94
N ALA A 44 -4.23 -5.09 -2.91
CA ALA A 44 -4.65 -6.48 -3.04
C ALA A 44 -6.08 -6.62 -3.60
N VAL A 45 -6.98 -5.67 -3.36
CA VAL A 45 -8.29 -5.59 -4.05
C VAL A 45 -8.12 -5.10 -5.47
N GLY A 46 -7.29 -4.09 -5.72
CA GLY A 46 -6.98 -3.65 -7.09
C GLY A 46 -6.40 -4.78 -7.94
N PHE A 47 -5.48 -5.56 -7.37
CA PHE A 47 -4.91 -6.76 -7.98
C PHE A 47 -5.90 -7.94 -7.98
N GLY A 48 -6.66 -8.14 -6.90
CA GLY A 48 -7.56 -9.30 -6.69
C GLY A 48 -8.88 -9.21 -7.45
N ALA A 49 -9.40 -8.00 -7.68
CA ALA A 49 -10.49 -7.75 -8.63
C ALA A 49 -10.07 -8.07 -10.08
N GLN A 50 -8.76 -8.10 -10.34
CA GLN A 50 -8.15 -8.42 -11.63
C GLN A 50 -7.67 -9.88 -11.73
N LEU A 51 -7.33 -10.50 -10.60
CA LEU A 51 -6.74 -11.84 -10.50
C LEU A 51 -7.73 -12.81 -9.84
N SER A 52 -8.95 -12.93 -10.37
CA SER A 52 -9.97 -13.87 -9.88
C SER A 52 -9.53 -15.35 -9.79
N GLN A 53 -8.27 -15.71 -10.08
CA GLN A 53 -7.71 -17.05 -9.94
C GLN A 53 -6.23 -17.16 -9.51
N LYS A 54 -5.53 -16.08 -9.09
CA LYS A 54 -4.11 -16.21 -8.69
C LYS A 54 -3.86 -15.83 -7.23
N PRO A 55 -2.98 -16.57 -6.52
CA PRO A 55 -2.66 -16.31 -5.13
C PRO A 55 -2.09 -14.89 -4.96
N ILE A 56 -2.37 -14.28 -3.81
CA ILE A 56 -1.73 -13.03 -3.39
C ILE A 56 -0.22 -13.22 -3.58
N PRO A 57 0.45 -12.38 -4.38
CA PRO A 57 1.86 -12.59 -4.66
C PRO A 57 2.63 -12.51 -3.34
N ILE A 58 3.45 -13.54 -3.08
CA ILE A 58 4.33 -13.65 -1.90
C ILE A 58 5.10 -12.35 -1.64
N LEU A 59 5.40 -11.61 -2.70
CA LEU A 59 5.99 -10.27 -2.66
C LEU A 59 5.19 -9.29 -1.77
N ILE A 60 3.86 -9.20 -1.91
CA ILE A 60 3.02 -8.27 -1.13
C ILE A 60 3.05 -8.65 0.35
N VAL A 61 2.98 -9.95 0.67
CA VAL A 61 3.05 -10.43 2.06
C VAL A 61 4.44 -10.15 2.64
N GLY A 62 5.50 -10.42 1.89
CA GLY A 62 6.87 -10.13 2.31
C GLY A 62 7.11 -8.64 2.57
N LEU A 63 6.57 -7.77 1.70
CA LEU A 63 6.66 -6.32 1.87
C LEU A 63 5.87 -5.82 3.08
N LEU A 64 4.71 -6.42 3.36
CA LEU A 64 3.94 -6.12 4.58
C LEU A 64 4.74 -6.50 5.84
N VAL A 65 5.37 -7.68 5.84
CA VAL A 65 6.22 -8.14 6.97
C VAL A 65 7.40 -7.20 7.16
N VAL A 66 8.13 -6.85 6.09
CA VAL A 66 9.25 -5.89 6.15
C VAL A 66 8.78 -4.56 6.73
N TYR A 67 7.64 -4.06 6.30
CA TYR A 67 7.10 -2.80 6.80
C TYR A 67 6.73 -2.85 8.29
N ILE A 68 6.09 -3.94 8.75
CA ILE A 68 5.78 -4.14 10.18
C ILE A 68 7.09 -4.17 11.00
N VAL A 69 8.12 -4.88 10.52
CA VAL A 69 9.42 -4.93 11.19
C VAL A 69 10.04 -3.53 11.29
N LEU A 70 9.98 -2.73 10.22
CA LEU A 70 10.52 -1.36 10.22
C LEU A 70 9.74 -0.43 11.16
N LEU A 71 8.41 -0.52 11.23
CA LEU A 71 7.62 0.26 12.18
C LEU A 71 7.90 -0.13 13.63
N THR A 72 7.99 -1.43 13.90
CA THR A 72 8.36 -1.91 15.23
C THR A 72 9.77 -1.42 15.61
N ALA A 73 10.72 -1.42 14.67
CA ALA A 73 12.05 -0.87 14.90
C ALA A 73 12.01 0.62 15.25
N ILE A 74 11.20 1.42 14.56
CA ILE A 74 11.02 2.85 14.88
C ILE A 74 10.51 3.02 16.31
N ALA A 75 9.49 2.28 16.73
CA ALA A 75 8.95 2.42 18.08
C ALA A 75 9.90 1.95 19.19
N LEU A 76 10.79 1.01 18.89
CA LEU A 76 11.83 0.60 19.83
C LEU A 76 12.96 1.64 19.93
N LEU A 77 13.23 2.36 18.83
CA LEU A 77 14.29 3.38 18.74
C LEU A 77 13.82 4.77 19.19
N ASP A 78 12.52 5.05 19.17
CA ASP A 78 11.91 6.31 19.58
C ASP A 78 11.78 6.42 21.12
N ASN A 79 12.87 6.13 21.84
CA ASN A 79 12.93 6.27 23.28
C ASN A 79 13.66 7.56 23.67
N PRO A 80 12.97 8.56 24.22
CA PRO A 80 13.57 9.86 24.57
C PRO A 80 14.57 9.77 25.73
N ARG A 81 14.69 8.62 26.40
CA ARG A 81 15.66 8.38 27.48
C ARG A 81 16.98 7.79 26.99
N GLN A 82 17.06 7.37 25.73
CA GLN A 82 18.29 6.84 25.16
C GLN A 82 19.17 7.96 24.60
N PRO A 83 20.50 7.83 24.67
CA PRO A 83 21.40 8.79 24.04
C PRO A 83 21.16 8.86 22.54
N LEU A 84 21.16 10.08 22.00
CA LEU A 84 20.91 10.34 20.59
C LEU A 84 21.91 9.57 19.73
N THR A 85 21.43 8.54 19.03
CA THR A 85 22.23 7.75 18.09
C THR A 85 21.95 8.25 16.68
N LEU A 86 23.00 8.67 15.98
CA LEU A 86 22.92 9.14 14.60
C LEU A 86 23.37 8.05 13.64
N ILE A 87 22.58 7.81 12.60
CA ILE A 87 22.87 6.92 11.48
C ILE A 87 22.84 7.77 10.22
N LEU A 88 24.01 7.94 9.58
CA LEU A 88 24.19 8.73 8.35
C LEU A 88 23.61 10.16 8.45
N GLY A 89 23.69 10.78 9.63
CA GLY A 89 23.23 12.15 9.87
C GLY A 89 21.79 12.29 10.37
N PHE A 90 21.03 11.18 10.48
CA PHE A 90 19.68 11.19 11.05
C PHE A 90 19.62 10.47 12.40
N PRO A 91 18.74 10.87 13.33
CA PRO A 91 18.38 10.05 14.48
C PRO A 91 17.98 8.64 14.05
N ALA A 92 18.33 7.62 14.84
CA ALA A 92 18.15 6.22 14.45
C ALA A 92 16.72 5.88 13.97
N ALA A 93 15.69 6.36 14.67
CA ALA A 93 14.29 6.19 14.26
C ALA A 93 13.99 6.85 12.90
N THR A 94 14.49 8.08 12.69
CA THR A 94 14.37 8.80 11.41
C THR A 94 15.12 8.10 10.29
N ALA A 95 16.30 7.54 10.55
CA ALA A 95 17.08 6.79 9.58
C ALA A 95 16.32 5.54 9.10
N VAL A 96 15.64 4.82 9.99
CA VAL A 96 14.77 3.68 9.61
C VAL A 96 13.61 4.13 8.73
N LEU A 97 13.03 5.31 8.99
CA LEU A 97 11.96 5.86 8.16
C LEU A 97 12.45 6.24 6.75
N VAL A 98 13.57 6.95 6.66
CA VAL A 98 14.11 7.48 5.39
C VAL A 98 14.78 6.38 4.56
N TYR A 99 15.54 5.48 5.18
CA TYR A 99 16.31 4.45 4.46
C TYR A 99 15.60 3.10 4.41
N GLY A 100 14.63 2.85 5.28
CA GLY A 100 13.84 1.62 5.29
C GLY A 100 12.48 1.82 4.63
N ILE A 101 11.61 2.61 5.27
CA ILE A 101 10.19 2.71 4.89
C ILE A 101 10.00 3.36 3.51
N TRP A 102 10.69 4.47 3.25
CA TRP A 102 10.56 5.20 1.98
C TRP A 102 10.91 4.35 0.74
N PRO A 103 12.08 3.69 0.66
CA PRO A 103 12.41 2.84 -0.48
C PRO A 103 11.42 1.69 -0.68
N VAL A 104 10.94 1.08 0.41
CA VAL A 104 9.92 0.01 0.34
C VAL A 104 8.63 0.53 -0.30
N ALA A 105 8.17 1.73 0.10
CA ALA A 105 7.01 2.37 -0.50
C ALA A 105 7.23 2.71 -1.97
N THR A 106 8.40 3.22 -2.34
CA THR A 106 8.75 3.53 -3.73
C THR A 106 8.75 2.27 -4.61
N VAL A 107 9.34 1.17 -4.14
CA VAL A 107 9.36 -0.10 -4.86
C VAL A 107 7.94 -0.61 -5.10
N ILE A 108 7.05 -0.47 -4.12
CA ILE A 108 5.64 -0.85 -4.28
C ILE A 108 4.93 0.01 -5.31
N GLY A 109 5.11 1.33 -5.23
CA GLY A 109 4.56 2.26 -6.21
C GLY A 109 5.05 1.96 -7.62
N LEU A 110 6.34 1.61 -7.76
CA LEU A 110 6.95 1.24 -9.03
C LEU A 110 6.40 -0.08 -9.57
N VAL A 111 6.34 -1.13 -8.74
CA VAL A 111 5.76 -2.42 -9.11
C VAL A 111 4.30 -2.24 -9.53
N TYR A 112 3.53 -1.45 -8.79
CA TYR A 112 2.16 -1.13 -9.16
C TYR A 112 2.12 -0.42 -10.51
N ALA A 113 2.85 0.68 -10.70
CA ALA A 113 2.87 1.45 -11.94
C ALA A 113 3.27 0.60 -13.16
N LEU A 114 4.32 -0.21 -13.03
CA LEU A 114 4.81 -1.07 -14.12
C LEU A 114 3.84 -2.22 -14.46
N THR A 115 3.04 -2.67 -13.49
CA THR A 115 2.08 -3.77 -13.70
C THR A 115 0.70 -3.28 -14.13
N PHE A 116 0.33 -2.05 -13.73
CA PHE A 116 -1.00 -1.45 -13.97
C PHE A 116 -1.29 -1.28 -15.46
N ASP A 117 -0.32 -0.80 -16.23
CA ASP A 117 -0.51 -0.42 -17.64
C ASP A 117 -0.74 -1.61 -18.60
N ARG A 118 -0.34 -2.82 -18.20
CA ARG A 118 -0.51 -4.03 -19.04
C ARG A 118 -1.68 -4.92 -18.65
N THR A 119 -2.25 -4.71 -17.46
CA THR A 119 -3.23 -5.66 -16.91
C THR A 119 -4.60 -5.06 -16.67
N VAL A 120 -4.71 -3.74 -16.43
CA VAL A 120 -5.99 -3.06 -16.14
C VAL A 120 -6.69 -2.63 -17.42
N LEU A 121 -5.94 -2.01 -18.34
CA LEU A 121 -6.36 -1.72 -19.71
C LEU A 121 -5.45 -2.49 -20.67
N PRO A 122 -5.68 -3.80 -20.86
CA PRO A 122 -5.00 -4.52 -21.92
C PRO A 122 -5.35 -3.88 -23.28
N PRO A 123 -4.46 -3.98 -24.29
CA PRO A 123 -4.56 -3.21 -25.52
C PRO A 123 -5.93 -3.34 -26.22
N ASP A 124 -6.51 -4.53 -26.17
CA ASP A 124 -7.85 -4.85 -26.68
C ASP A 124 -8.97 -4.06 -26.00
N ARG A 125 -8.92 -3.88 -24.67
CA ARG A 125 -9.91 -3.09 -23.92
C ARG A 125 -9.64 -1.59 -24.00
N LEU A 126 -8.38 -1.20 -24.19
CA LEU A 126 -8.03 0.18 -24.50
C LEU A 126 -8.59 0.59 -25.86
N ASP A 127 -8.45 -0.26 -26.88
CA ASP A 127 -9.02 -0.03 -28.21
C ASP A 127 -10.54 0.06 -28.18
N GLU A 128 -11.20 -0.82 -27.40
CA GLU A 128 -12.65 -0.75 -27.22
C GLU A 128 -13.08 0.53 -26.47
N PHE A 129 -12.34 0.94 -25.44
CA PHE A 129 -12.60 2.17 -24.71
C PHE A 129 -12.43 3.41 -25.61
N ILE A 130 -11.34 3.48 -26.38
CA ILE A 130 -11.10 4.56 -27.36
C ILE A 130 -12.18 4.55 -28.43
N ARG A 131 -12.59 3.39 -28.95
CA ARG A 131 -13.66 3.32 -29.94
C ARG A 131 -15.02 3.80 -29.40
N ARG A 132 -15.29 3.60 -28.11
CA ARG A 132 -16.59 3.85 -27.48
C ARG A 132 -16.70 5.24 -26.87
N PHE A 133 -15.60 5.77 -26.33
CA PHE A 133 -15.53 7.04 -25.59
C PHE A 133 -14.47 7.99 -26.11
N GLY A 134 -13.53 7.51 -26.93
CA GLY A 134 -12.57 8.36 -27.63
C GLY A 134 -13.32 9.30 -28.55
N ARG A 135 -13.04 10.59 -28.42
CA ARG A 135 -13.58 11.63 -29.26
C ARG A 135 -13.17 11.31 -30.70
N LYS A 136 -14.14 11.03 -31.58
CA LYS A 136 -13.86 10.98 -33.02
C LYS A 136 -13.42 12.38 -33.42
N ASP A 137 -12.14 12.56 -33.74
CA ASP A 137 -11.70 13.79 -34.34
C ASP A 137 -12.48 13.98 -35.65
N PRO A 138 -13.18 15.12 -35.85
CA PRO A 138 -14.01 15.31 -37.05
C PRO A 138 -13.21 15.52 -38.34
N GLN A 139 -11.87 15.38 -38.32
CA GLN A 139 -10.98 15.78 -39.40
C GLN A 139 -9.96 14.70 -39.83
N ALA A 140 -10.21 13.42 -39.58
CA ALA A 140 -9.44 12.31 -40.14
C ALA A 140 -10.21 11.59 -41.26
#